data_AF-A0A2E3XMM4-F1
#
_entry.id   AF-A0A2E3XMM4-F1
#
_cell.length_a   1.000
_cell.length_b   1.000
_cell.length_c   1.000
_cell.angle_alpha   90.00
_cell.angle_beta   90.00
_cell.angle_gamma   90.00
#
_symmetry.space_group_name_H-M   'P 1'
#
loop_
_entity.id
_entity.type
_entity.pdbx_description
1 polymer ?
#
loop_
_entity_poly.entity_id
_entity_poly.type
_entity_poly.pdbx_seq_one_letter_code
_entity_poly.pdbx_strand_id
1 'polypeptide(L)'
;MLRTLIGLGLVLIIILGYAVHSNTVDSEYYMYETTNSEQKSELIQLEENLSEWYFISNEGITWINTTVEGAPQGTTLVIDASGTEWYHTPSLGQDEKDFNCKEFAPDYVELIETCIKGSFHEISLDEQNTMIGLVSTELPIGGLGSLQADNLQKANESAEEILDTNTKTISWKISLKNSDGEIISSEGIIVNNTITTHELVSVEEFTLDPIQESIYSFATLVGCFTLLLILPMIAYFSAVYKEKKDEEVRLKTPELEIKG
;
A
#
# COMPACT_ATOMS: atom_id res chain seq x y z
N MET A 1 5.64 48.27 -3.13
CA MET A 1 6.04 46.90 -3.51
C MET A 1 6.35 46.00 -2.31
N LEU A 2 7.31 46.31 -1.43
CA LEU A 2 7.62 45.44 -0.29
C LEU A 2 6.43 45.26 0.68
N ARG A 3 5.71 46.34 0.99
CA ARG A 3 4.50 46.31 1.85
C ARG A 3 3.36 45.47 1.26
N THR A 4 3.17 45.48 -0.05
CA THR A 4 2.14 44.69 -0.73
C THR A 4 2.53 43.21 -0.81
N LEU A 5 3.82 42.91 -0.94
CA LEU A 5 4.35 41.54 -0.96
C LEU A 5 4.27 40.88 0.43
N ILE A 6 4.59 41.63 1.49
CA ILE A 6 4.42 41.19 2.88
C ILE A 6 2.93 41.00 3.21
N GLY A 7 2.07 41.93 2.82
CA GLY A 7 0.63 41.83 3.05
C GLY A 7 0.00 40.60 2.37
N LEU A 8 0.34 40.34 1.11
CA LEU A 8 -0.12 39.15 0.39
C LEU A 8 0.40 37.86 1.04
N GLY A 9 1.67 37.80 1.45
CA GLY A 9 2.23 36.63 2.13
C GLY A 9 1.53 36.32 3.46
N LEU A 10 1.21 37.34 4.26
CA LEU A 10 0.54 37.18 5.55
C LEU A 10 -0.91 36.70 5.37
N VAL A 11 -1.63 37.25 4.38
CA VAL A 11 -2.97 36.77 4.01
C VAL A 11 -2.93 35.32 3.55
N LEU A 12 -1.94 34.93 2.74
CA LEU A 12 -1.76 33.56 2.27
C LEU A 12 -1.54 32.58 3.43
N ILE A 13 -0.72 32.96 4.42
CA ILE A 13 -0.50 32.18 5.65
C ILE A 13 -1.80 31.99 6.43
N ILE A 14 -2.61 33.05 6.59
CA ILE A 14 -3.89 32.97 7.31
C ILE A 14 -4.87 32.06 6.57
N ILE A 15 -4.98 32.19 5.24
CA ILE A 15 -5.89 31.37 4.43
C ILE A 15 -5.44 29.90 4.46
N LEU A 16 -4.14 29.62 4.32
CA LEU A 16 -3.61 28.26 4.42
C LEU A 16 -3.86 27.68 5.82
N GLY A 17 -3.59 28.45 6.88
CA GLY A 17 -3.87 28.02 8.25
C GLY A 17 -5.34 27.71 8.48
N TYR A 18 -6.25 28.52 7.95
CA TYR A 18 -7.69 28.25 8.00
C TYR A 18 -8.06 27.00 7.19
N ALA A 19 -7.51 26.82 5.98
CA ALA A 19 -7.79 25.66 5.14
C ALA A 19 -7.30 24.36 5.80
N VAL A 20 -6.10 24.35 6.40
CA VAL A 20 -5.58 23.21 7.17
C VAL A 20 -6.48 22.93 8.38
N HIS A 21 -6.81 23.97 9.16
CA HIS A 21 -7.68 23.82 10.33
C HIS A 21 -9.07 23.28 9.95
N SER A 22 -9.69 23.79 8.89
CA SER A 22 -11.00 23.35 8.42
C SER A 22 -11.01 21.87 8.03
N ASN A 23 -10.02 21.41 7.26
CA ASN A 23 -9.92 20.00 6.86
C ASN A 23 -9.51 19.08 8.01
N THR A 24 -8.92 19.63 9.08
CA THR A 24 -8.56 18.87 10.28
C THR A 24 -9.77 18.64 11.21
N VAL A 25 -10.73 19.58 11.21
CA VAL A 25 -11.87 19.58 12.14
C VAL A 25 -13.09 18.87 11.55
N ASP A 26 -13.20 18.81 10.23
CA ASP A 26 -14.34 18.20 9.52
C ASP A 26 -13.77 17.28 8.43
N SER A 27 -13.32 16.11 8.84
CA SER A 27 -12.81 15.11 7.91
C SER A 27 -13.96 14.24 7.43
N GLU A 28 -14.22 14.24 6.14
CA GLU A 28 -15.12 13.26 5.52
C GLU A 28 -14.50 11.84 5.47
N TYR A 29 -13.26 11.67 5.95
CA TYR A 29 -12.54 10.40 5.98
C TYR A 29 -12.57 9.74 7.34
N TYR A 30 -12.82 8.44 7.33
CA TYR A 30 -12.85 7.57 8.49
C TYR A 30 -11.88 6.41 8.29
N MET A 31 -11.20 6.04 9.36
CA MET A 31 -10.39 4.84 9.43
C MET A 31 -11.21 3.75 10.11
N TYR A 32 -11.19 2.55 9.56
CA TYR A 32 -11.76 1.39 10.22
C TYR A 32 -10.67 0.36 10.50
N GLU A 33 -10.71 -0.20 11.70
CA GLU A 33 -9.83 -1.26 12.15
C GLU A 33 -10.63 -2.56 12.20
N THR A 34 -10.03 -3.62 11.70
CA THR A 34 -10.52 -4.97 11.74
C THR A 34 -9.50 -5.86 12.42
N THR A 35 -9.96 -6.99 12.96
CA THR A 35 -9.05 -8.07 13.31
C THR A 35 -8.26 -8.49 12.06
N ASN A 36 -7.04 -8.97 12.28
CA ASN A 36 -6.20 -9.54 11.22
C ASN A 36 -5.65 -10.85 11.78
N SER A 37 -6.57 -11.80 11.94
CA SER A 37 -6.31 -13.03 12.68
C SER A 37 -6.03 -14.15 11.72
N GLU A 38 -4.87 -14.79 11.85
CA GLU A 38 -4.57 -16.02 11.13
C GLU A 38 -5.19 -17.22 11.87
N GLN A 39 -6.00 -17.99 11.16
CA GLN A 39 -6.65 -19.20 11.66
C GLN A 39 -6.22 -20.40 10.85
N LYS A 40 -5.88 -21.50 11.54
CA LYS A 40 -5.62 -22.78 10.89
C LYS A 40 -6.94 -23.43 10.46
N SER A 41 -7.00 -23.84 9.20
CA SER A 41 -8.15 -24.54 8.65
C SER A 41 -8.16 -26.01 9.08
N GLU A 42 -9.35 -26.50 9.46
CA GLU A 42 -9.57 -27.91 9.74
C GLU A 42 -9.82 -28.68 8.44
N LEU A 43 -8.77 -29.32 7.93
CA LEU A 43 -8.83 -30.07 6.67
C LEU A 43 -9.47 -31.44 6.87
N ILE A 44 -10.52 -31.72 6.08
CA ILE A 44 -11.19 -33.03 6.05
C ILE A 44 -10.73 -33.78 4.80
N GLN A 45 -10.14 -34.95 4.98
CA GLN A 45 -9.71 -35.79 3.87
C GLN A 45 -10.93 -36.46 3.21
N LEU A 46 -11.03 -36.38 1.88
CA LEU A 46 -12.18 -36.90 1.12
C LEU A 46 -12.15 -38.44 1.01
N GLU A 47 -10.98 -38.99 0.73
CA GLU A 47 -10.78 -40.44 0.59
C GLU A 47 -9.53 -40.86 1.37
N GLU A 48 -9.63 -41.97 2.09
CA GLU A 48 -8.53 -42.51 2.88
C GLU A 48 -7.35 -42.86 1.98
N ASN A 49 -6.16 -42.38 2.35
CA ASN A 49 -4.90 -42.51 1.61
C ASN A 49 -4.78 -41.69 0.31
N LEU A 50 -5.77 -40.86 -0.06
CA LEU A 50 -5.63 -39.94 -1.19
C LEU A 50 -5.32 -38.52 -0.71
N SER A 51 -4.41 -37.84 -1.40
CA SER A 51 -4.03 -36.46 -1.11
C SER A 51 -5.06 -35.43 -1.59
N GLU A 52 -6.29 -35.59 -1.12
CA GLU A 52 -7.39 -34.68 -1.42
C GLU A 52 -8.14 -34.32 -0.13
N TRP A 53 -8.18 -33.03 0.16
CA TRP A 53 -8.82 -32.47 1.36
C TRP A 53 -9.80 -31.37 0.98
N TYR A 54 -10.77 -31.14 1.84
CA TYR A 54 -11.66 -30.00 1.74
C TYR A 54 -11.88 -29.34 3.09
N PHE A 55 -12.23 -28.06 3.07
CA PHE A 55 -12.76 -27.33 4.21
C PHE A 55 -13.75 -26.27 3.74
N ILE A 56 -14.60 -25.81 4.64
CA ILE A 56 -15.60 -24.76 4.35
C ILE A 56 -15.30 -23.59 5.27
N SER A 57 -15.26 -22.39 4.71
CA SER A 57 -15.13 -21.15 5.46
C SER A 57 -16.38 -20.28 5.28
N ASN A 58 -16.72 -19.46 6.27
CA ASN A 58 -17.85 -18.53 6.21
C ASN A 58 -17.49 -17.20 6.90
N GLU A 59 -16.34 -16.64 6.53
CA GLU A 59 -15.75 -15.45 7.15
C GLU A 59 -15.23 -14.52 6.05
N GLY A 60 -14.98 -13.25 6.38
CA GLY A 60 -14.32 -12.30 5.48
C GLY A 60 -12.83 -12.61 5.39
N ILE A 61 -12.41 -13.32 4.34
CA ILE A 61 -11.03 -13.78 4.15
C ILE A 61 -10.25 -12.84 3.25
N THR A 62 -9.07 -12.41 3.69
CA THR A 62 -8.08 -11.70 2.85
C THR A 62 -7.06 -12.66 2.26
N TRP A 63 -6.46 -13.51 3.09
CA TRP A 63 -5.39 -14.39 2.68
C TRP A 63 -5.74 -15.85 2.87
N ILE A 64 -5.29 -16.68 1.94
CA ILE A 64 -5.20 -18.12 2.10
C ILE A 64 -3.76 -18.54 1.88
N ASN A 65 -3.23 -19.37 2.76
CA ASN A 65 -1.88 -19.90 2.68
C ASN A 65 -1.94 -21.42 2.83
N THR A 66 -1.41 -22.15 1.86
CA THR A 66 -1.26 -23.60 1.93
C THR A 66 0.18 -23.98 1.78
N THR A 67 0.71 -24.70 2.77
CA THR A 67 2.07 -25.25 2.75
C THR A 67 2.00 -26.78 2.76
N VAL A 68 2.82 -27.39 1.92
CA VAL A 68 2.90 -28.85 1.77
C VAL A 68 4.31 -29.32 2.10
N GLU A 69 4.43 -30.34 2.93
CA GLU A 69 5.69 -30.97 3.30
C GLU A 69 5.65 -32.48 3.01
N GLY A 70 6.78 -33.03 2.58
CA GLY A 70 6.92 -34.47 2.32
C GLY A 70 6.35 -34.96 0.98
N ALA A 71 5.92 -34.05 0.10
CA ALA A 71 5.46 -34.43 -1.24
C ALA A 71 6.62 -34.97 -2.12
N PRO A 72 6.38 -36.00 -2.94
CA PRO A 72 7.34 -36.48 -3.94
C PRO A 72 7.68 -35.43 -5.01
N GLN A 73 8.82 -35.57 -5.69
CA GLN A 73 9.16 -34.72 -6.84
C GLN A 73 8.15 -34.87 -7.99
N GLY A 74 7.93 -33.78 -8.74
CA GLY A 74 6.95 -33.72 -9.81
C GLY A 74 5.50 -33.66 -9.32
N THR A 75 5.29 -33.28 -8.05
CA THR A 75 3.95 -33.08 -7.49
C THR A 75 3.48 -31.64 -7.73
N THR A 76 2.24 -31.50 -8.16
CA THR A 76 1.55 -30.22 -8.31
C THR A 76 0.53 -30.06 -7.19
N LEU A 77 0.59 -28.92 -6.47
CA LEU A 77 -0.46 -28.50 -5.55
C LEU A 77 -1.53 -27.75 -6.32
N VAL A 78 -2.78 -28.17 -6.17
CA VAL A 78 -3.95 -27.54 -6.79
C VAL A 78 -4.95 -27.15 -5.72
N ILE A 79 -5.38 -25.90 -5.73
CA ILE A 79 -6.40 -25.35 -4.83
C ILE A 79 -7.57 -24.85 -5.66
N ASP A 80 -8.77 -25.33 -5.37
CA ASP A 80 -10.03 -24.93 -5.98
C ASP A 80 -10.94 -24.31 -4.92
N ALA A 81 -11.53 -23.16 -5.24
CA ALA A 81 -12.47 -22.42 -4.42
C ALA A 81 -13.81 -22.35 -5.14
N SER A 82 -14.82 -22.96 -4.53
CA SER A 82 -16.22 -22.81 -4.96
C SER A 82 -16.92 -21.77 -4.10
N GLY A 83 -17.44 -20.72 -4.74
CA GLY A 83 -18.12 -19.60 -4.08
C GLY A 83 -17.39 -18.26 -4.21
N THR A 84 -16.13 -18.26 -4.66
CA THR A 84 -15.40 -17.02 -4.98
C THR A 84 -14.32 -17.27 -6.04
N GLU A 85 -13.92 -16.19 -6.71
CA GLU A 85 -12.65 -16.14 -7.43
C GLU A 85 -11.61 -15.48 -6.52
N TRP A 86 -10.36 -15.87 -6.66
CA TRP A 86 -9.23 -15.37 -5.87
C TRP A 86 -7.99 -15.21 -6.73
N TYR A 87 -6.99 -14.53 -6.20
CA TYR A 87 -5.80 -14.11 -6.92
C TYR A 87 -4.59 -14.89 -6.46
N HIS A 88 -3.77 -15.31 -7.41
CA HIS A 88 -2.48 -15.94 -7.13
C HIS A 88 -1.42 -15.50 -8.15
N THR A 89 -0.18 -15.46 -7.68
CA THR A 89 1.04 -15.42 -8.48
C THR A 89 2.15 -16.06 -7.64
N PRO A 90 3.13 -16.75 -8.26
CA PRO A 90 4.31 -17.26 -7.57
C PRO A 90 5.02 -16.24 -6.67
N SER A 91 5.06 -14.96 -7.06
CA SER A 91 5.71 -13.89 -6.30
C SER A 91 4.89 -13.35 -5.12
N LEU A 92 3.64 -13.79 -4.97
CA LEU A 92 2.74 -13.29 -3.92
C LEU A 92 3.29 -13.67 -2.53
N GLY A 93 3.54 -12.65 -1.71
CA GLY A 93 4.12 -12.83 -0.36
C GLY A 93 5.64 -13.03 -0.34
N GLN A 94 6.35 -12.80 -1.45
CA GLN A 94 7.81 -12.76 -1.48
C GLN A 94 8.32 -11.32 -1.35
N ASP A 95 9.30 -11.09 -0.46
CA ASP A 95 9.85 -9.75 -0.20
C ASP A 95 10.70 -9.19 -1.36
N GLU A 96 11.21 -10.06 -2.24
CA GLU A 96 12.19 -9.70 -3.28
C GLU A 96 11.56 -9.35 -4.63
N LYS A 97 10.25 -9.54 -4.79
CA LYS A 97 9.56 -9.42 -6.08
C LYS A 97 8.30 -8.58 -5.96
N ASP A 98 8.18 -7.61 -6.86
CA ASP A 98 7.00 -6.77 -6.95
C ASP A 98 5.85 -7.53 -7.64
N PHE A 99 4.65 -7.44 -7.05
CA PHE A 99 3.43 -7.98 -7.62
C PHE A 99 2.26 -7.00 -7.52
N ASN A 100 1.27 -7.13 -8.40
CA ASN A 100 0.03 -6.34 -8.36
C ASN A 100 -1.20 -7.24 -8.55
N CYS A 101 -2.08 -7.28 -7.54
CA CYS A 101 -3.35 -8.00 -7.59
C CYS A 101 -4.59 -7.11 -7.78
N LYS A 102 -4.44 -5.78 -7.73
CA LYS A 102 -5.56 -4.83 -7.75
C LYS A 102 -5.82 -4.26 -9.14
N GLU A 103 -4.75 -3.96 -9.87
CA GLU A 103 -4.84 -3.31 -11.18
C GLU A 103 -4.01 -4.03 -12.22
N PHE A 104 -4.62 -4.26 -13.38
CA PHE A 104 -3.89 -4.70 -14.57
C PHE A 104 -3.06 -3.52 -15.08
N ALA A 105 -1.74 -3.66 -15.05
CA ALA A 105 -0.79 -2.63 -15.47
C ALA A 105 -0.17 -3.02 -16.84
N PRO A 106 -0.87 -2.80 -17.98
CA PRO A 106 -0.39 -3.21 -19.31
C PRO A 106 0.94 -2.57 -19.70
N ASP A 107 1.24 -1.39 -19.14
CA ASP A 107 2.45 -0.63 -19.45
C ASP A 107 3.70 -1.14 -18.68
N TYR A 108 3.52 -2.04 -17.71
CA TYR A 108 4.59 -2.54 -16.82
C TYR A 108 4.64 -4.07 -16.72
N VAL A 109 4.01 -4.78 -17.67
CA VAL A 109 3.88 -6.26 -17.67
C VAL A 109 5.24 -6.97 -17.62
N GLU A 110 6.31 -6.34 -18.12
CA GLU A 110 7.67 -6.89 -18.08
C GLU A 110 8.44 -6.58 -16.78
N LEU A 111 7.91 -5.71 -15.91
CA LEU A 111 8.58 -5.29 -14.67
C LEU A 111 7.91 -5.84 -13.41
N ILE A 112 6.58 -6.00 -13.42
CA ILE A 112 5.80 -6.37 -12.23
C ILE A 112 4.90 -7.55 -12.58
N GLU A 113 4.93 -8.57 -11.74
CA GLU A 113 4.08 -9.74 -11.93
C GLU A 113 2.62 -9.41 -11.56
N THR A 114 1.68 -9.72 -12.45
CA THR A 114 0.26 -9.46 -12.22
C THR A 114 -0.42 -10.73 -11.71
N CYS A 115 -1.19 -10.61 -10.63
CA CYS A 115 -1.90 -11.75 -10.08
C CYS A 115 -3.00 -12.23 -11.02
N ILE A 116 -3.13 -13.55 -11.16
CA ILE A 116 -4.15 -14.18 -11.98
C ILE A 116 -5.39 -14.36 -11.13
N LYS A 117 -6.54 -13.89 -11.62
CA LYS A 117 -7.85 -14.11 -10.99
C LYS A 117 -8.43 -15.43 -11.49
N GLY A 118 -8.89 -16.29 -10.58
CA GLY A 118 -9.55 -17.54 -10.93
C GLY A 118 -10.18 -18.23 -9.72
N SER A 119 -11.06 -19.19 -9.96
CA SER A 119 -11.56 -20.07 -8.90
C SER A 119 -10.55 -21.17 -8.54
N PHE A 120 -9.58 -21.42 -9.41
CA PHE A 120 -8.58 -22.48 -9.25
C PHE A 120 -7.19 -21.93 -9.54
N HIS A 121 -6.19 -22.40 -8.79
CA HIS A 121 -4.77 -22.15 -9.02
C HIS A 121 -3.95 -23.42 -8.76
N GLU A 122 -2.80 -23.51 -9.42
CA GLU A 122 -1.86 -24.61 -9.25
C GLU A 122 -0.40 -24.13 -9.23
N ILE A 123 0.44 -24.83 -8.47
CA ILE A 123 1.89 -24.62 -8.44
C ILE A 123 2.63 -25.94 -8.45
N SER A 124 3.86 -25.94 -8.98
CA SER A 124 4.78 -27.07 -8.84
C SER A 124 5.45 -27.04 -7.46
N LEU A 125 5.37 -28.14 -6.72
CA LEU A 125 6.04 -28.28 -5.43
C LEU A 125 7.56 -28.48 -5.54
N ASP A 126 8.08 -28.66 -6.76
CA ASP A 126 9.52 -28.70 -7.01
C ASP A 126 10.17 -27.30 -6.90
N GLU A 127 9.39 -26.24 -7.12
CA GLU A 127 9.86 -24.85 -7.09
C GLU A 127 9.59 -24.18 -5.75
N GLN A 128 8.38 -24.35 -5.21
CA GLN A 128 7.96 -23.76 -3.95
C GLN A 128 6.97 -24.69 -3.23
N ASN A 129 7.11 -24.80 -1.92
CA ASN A 129 6.28 -25.67 -1.10
C ASN A 129 5.02 -24.97 -0.55
N THR A 130 4.89 -23.68 -0.81
CA THR A 130 3.83 -22.83 -0.28
C THR A 130 3.10 -22.10 -1.42
N MET A 131 1.77 -22.12 -1.38
CA MET A 131 0.89 -21.33 -2.23
C MET A 131 0.17 -20.29 -1.38
N ILE A 132 0.44 -19.02 -1.65
CA ILE A 132 -0.25 -17.88 -1.03
C ILE A 132 -1.27 -17.34 -2.03
N GLY A 133 -2.48 -17.04 -1.56
CA GLY A 133 -3.57 -16.48 -2.36
C GLY A 133 -4.20 -15.28 -1.68
N LEU A 134 -4.59 -14.30 -2.49
CA LEU A 134 -5.37 -13.14 -2.05
C LEU A 134 -6.84 -13.38 -2.43
N VAL A 135 -7.71 -13.50 -1.44
CA VAL A 135 -9.14 -13.83 -1.62
C VAL A 135 -9.97 -12.57 -1.86
N SER A 136 -9.67 -11.48 -1.14
CA SER A 136 -10.33 -10.19 -1.30
C SER A 136 -9.31 -9.05 -1.42
N THR A 137 -9.58 -8.13 -2.35
CA THR A 137 -8.85 -6.86 -2.51
C THR A 137 -9.57 -5.68 -1.85
N GLU A 138 -10.78 -5.91 -1.34
CA GLU A 138 -11.63 -4.91 -0.69
C GLU A 138 -11.42 -4.89 0.82
N LEU A 139 -11.15 -6.06 1.41
CA LEU A 139 -10.82 -6.17 2.82
C LEU A 139 -9.40 -5.61 3.11
N PRO A 140 -9.18 -5.03 4.29
CA PRO A 140 -7.91 -4.42 4.63
C PRO A 140 -6.83 -5.48 4.89
N ILE A 141 -5.90 -5.65 3.97
CA ILE A 141 -4.77 -6.61 4.04
C ILE A 141 -4.03 -6.58 5.39
N GLY A 142 -3.88 -5.40 6.00
CA GLY A 142 -3.18 -5.18 7.27
C GLY A 142 -4.10 -4.94 8.47
N GLY A 143 -5.41 -5.17 8.33
CA GLY A 143 -6.39 -4.91 9.38
C GLY A 143 -6.87 -3.45 9.43
N LEU A 144 -6.19 -2.52 8.77
CA LEU A 144 -6.57 -1.10 8.70
C LEU A 144 -7.05 -0.72 7.30
N GLY A 145 -8.22 -0.10 7.23
CA GLY A 145 -8.79 0.46 6.01
C GLY A 145 -9.27 1.89 6.20
N SER A 146 -9.55 2.56 5.09
CA SER A 146 -10.07 3.93 5.06
C SER A 146 -11.28 4.03 4.15
N LEU A 147 -12.26 4.84 4.51
CA LEU A 147 -13.43 5.13 3.70
C LEU A 147 -13.88 6.58 3.87
N GLN A 148 -14.67 7.06 2.92
CA GLN A 148 -15.27 8.40 2.98
C GLN A 148 -16.76 8.27 3.38
N ALA A 149 -17.22 9.09 4.31
CA ALA A 149 -18.61 9.11 4.75
C ALA A 149 -19.02 10.49 5.31
N ASP A 150 -20.32 10.80 5.28
CA ASP A 150 -20.82 12.08 5.79
C ASP A 150 -20.76 12.20 7.33
N ASN A 151 -20.76 11.07 8.03
CA ASN A 151 -20.71 11.01 9.49
C ASN A 151 -20.29 9.61 9.95
N LEU A 152 -19.92 9.51 11.24
CA LEU A 152 -19.47 8.27 11.87
C LEU A 152 -20.48 7.12 11.74
N GLN A 153 -21.79 7.40 11.81
CA GLN A 153 -22.80 6.35 11.67
C GLN A 153 -22.75 5.73 10.27
N LYS A 154 -22.74 6.56 9.22
CA LYS A 154 -22.59 6.08 7.84
C LYS A 154 -21.26 5.37 7.62
N ALA A 155 -20.19 5.88 8.24
CA ALA A 155 -18.88 5.25 8.17
C ALA A 155 -18.90 3.82 8.73
N ASN A 156 -19.57 3.63 9.87
CA ASN A 156 -19.74 2.32 10.48
C ASN A 156 -20.60 1.39 9.61
N GLU A 157 -21.73 1.88 9.11
CA GLU A 157 -22.59 1.12 8.19
C GLU A 157 -21.83 0.69 6.92
N SER A 158 -21.01 1.56 6.34
CA SER A 158 -20.18 1.23 5.17
C SER A 158 -19.05 0.25 5.48
N ALA A 159 -18.40 0.36 6.65
CA ALA A 159 -17.37 -0.60 7.07
C ALA A 159 -17.98 -2.00 7.26
N GLU A 160 -19.15 -2.08 7.91
CA GLU A 160 -19.92 -3.31 8.08
C GLU A 160 -20.33 -3.89 6.72
N GLU A 161 -20.82 -3.06 5.79
CA GLU A 161 -21.20 -3.52 4.44
C GLU A 161 -20.02 -4.13 3.67
N ILE A 162 -18.81 -3.56 3.79
CA ILE A 162 -17.59 -4.12 3.19
C ILE A 162 -17.30 -5.52 3.75
N LEU A 163 -17.36 -5.68 5.08
CA LEU A 163 -17.13 -6.96 5.75
C LEU A 163 -18.20 -7.99 5.38
N ASP A 164 -19.47 -7.61 5.41
CA ASP A 164 -20.61 -8.47 5.10
C ASP A 164 -20.57 -8.94 3.65
N THR A 165 -20.27 -8.04 2.71
CA THR A 165 -20.17 -8.38 1.28
C THR A 165 -19.03 -9.34 0.99
N ASN A 166 -17.98 -9.31 1.82
CA ASN A 166 -16.82 -10.20 1.69
C ASN A 166 -16.92 -11.47 2.55
N THR A 167 -17.89 -11.54 3.47
CA THR A 167 -18.19 -12.73 4.27
C THR A 167 -19.04 -13.69 3.45
N LYS A 168 -18.39 -14.67 2.82
CA LYS A 168 -19.03 -15.64 1.94
C LYS A 168 -18.75 -17.06 2.40
N THR A 169 -19.71 -17.94 2.19
CA THR A 169 -19.49 -19.38 2.31
C THR A 169 -18.67 -19.86 1.12
N ILE A 170 -17.42 -20.29 1.36
CA ILE A 170 -16.51 -20.79 0.34
C ILE A 170 -16.15 -22.23 0.68
N SER A 171 -16.28 -23.12 -0.32
CA SER A 171 -15.81 -24.50 -0.22
C SER A 171 -14.45 -24.59 -0.89
N TRP A 172 -13.43 -24.93 -0.12
CA TRP A 172 -12.06 -25.07 -0.59
C TRP A 172 -11.74 -26.55 -0.78
N LYS A 173 -11.13 -26.90 -1.91
CA LYS A 173 -10.59 -28.22 -2.19
C LYS A 173 -9.11 -28.10 -2.49
N ILE A 174 -8.31 -28.85 -1.72
CA ILE A 174 -6.86 -28.92 -1.86
C ILE A 174 -6.51 -30.32 -2.35
N SER A 175 -5.78 -30.41 -3.46
CA SER A 175 -5.39 -31.69 -4.05
C SER A 175 -3.93 -31.69 -4.47
N LEU A 176 -3.26 -32.83 -4.31
CA LEU A 176 -1.91 -33.07 -4.82
C LEU A 176 -1.96 -34.05 -5.98
N LYS A 177 -1.37 -33.66 -7.11
CA LYS A 177 -1.38 -34.44 -8.35
C LYS A 177 0.03 -34.75 -8.81
N ASN A 178 0.23 -35.91 -9.43
CA ASN A 178 1.47 -36.24 -10.12
C ASN A 178 1.55 -35.56 -11.51
N SER A 179 2.65 -35.79 -12.22
CA SER A 179 2.87 -35.28 -13.58
C SER A 179 1.83 -35.76 -14.61
N ASP A 180 1.13 -36.86 -14.34
CA ASP A 180 0.09 -37.43 -15.19
C ASP A 180 -1.31 -36.86 -14.86
N GLY A 181 -1.41 -36.00 -13.84
CA GLY A 181 -2.66 -35.37 -13.38
C GLY A 181 -3.49 -36.22 -12.41
N GLU A 182 -2.95 -37.34 -11.93
CA GLU A 182 -3.61 -38.25 -11.00
C GLU A 182 -3.32 -37.88 -9.54
N ILE A 183 -4.31 -38.08 -8.66
CA ILE A 183 -4.17 -37.82 -7.22
C ILE A 183 -3.19 -38.81 -6.60
N ILE A 184 -2.23 -38.29 -5.82
CA ILE A 184 -1.19 -39.12 -5.18
C ILE A 184 -1.62 -39.63 -3.80
N SER A 185 -0.89 -40.63 -3.30
CA SER A 185 -1.06 -41.12 -1.92
C SER A 185 -0.79 -40.02 -0.90
N SER A 186 -1.56 -39.95 0.18
CA SER A 186 -1.34 -39.02 1.30
C SER A 186 -0.30 -39.50 2.32
N GLU A 187 0.30 -40.68 2.10
CA GLU A 187 1.27 -41.26 3.04
C GLU A 187 2.55 -40.41 3.13
N GLY A 188 2.89 -39.97 4.34
CA GLY A 188 4.09 -39.16 4.60
C GLY A 188 3.96 -37.68 4.21
N ILE A 189 2.78 -37.23 3.78
CA ILE A 189 2.53 -35.84 3.38
C ILE A 189 1.83 -35.09 4.51
N ILE A 190 2.31 -33.87 4.78
CA ILE A 190 1.70 -32.95 5.74
C ILE A 190 1.23 -31.72 4.96
N VAL A 191 -0.06 -31.41 5.06
CA VAL A 191 -0.65 -30.20 4.49
C VAL A 191 -1.13 -29.30 5.62
N ASN A 192 -0.63 -28.06 5.62
CA ASN A 192 -1.09 -27.02 6.52
C ASN A 192 -1.76 -25.93 5.69
N ASN A 193 -2.98 -25.56 6.08
CA ASN A 193 -3.68 -24.43 5.50
C ASN A 193 -4.04 -23.42 6.58
N THR A 194 -3.81 -22.15 6.32
CA THR A 194 -4.24 -21.03 7.14
C THR A 194 -5.02 -20.02 6.30
N ILE A 195 -5.97 -19.35 6.94
CA ILE A 195 -6.74 -18.24 6.37
C ILE A 195 -6.62 -17.03 7.29
N THR A 196 -6.60 -15.83 6.73
CA THR A 196 -6.63 -14.58 7.50
C THR A 196 -8.02 -13.99 7.44
N THR A 197 -8.62 -13.79 8.62
CA THR A 197 -10.02 -13.39 8.75
C THR A 197 -10.17 -12.06 9.47
N HIS A 198 -11.26 -11.36 9.17
CA HIS A 198 -11.52 -9.99 9.58
C HIS A 198 -12.88 -9.85 10.26
N GLU A 199 -12.89 -9.18 11.39
CA GLU A 199 -14.06 -8.71 12.13
C GLU A 199 -13.87 -7.23 12.48
N LEU A 200 -14.94 -6.43 12.43
CA LEU A 200 -14.84 -5.01 12.75
C LEU A 200 -14.48 -4.79 14.22
N VAL A 201 -13.42 -4.01 14.47
CA VAL A 201 -12.97 -3.62 15.81
C VAL A 201 -13.43 -2.21 16.14
N SER A 202 -13.14 -1.25 15.27
CA SER A 202 -13.48 0.16 15.48
C SER A 202 -13.62 0.91 14.17
N VAL A 203 -14.35 2.03 14.23
CA VAL A 203 -14.39 3.05 13.18
C VAL A 203 -14.17 4.39 13.86
N GLU A 204 -13.19 5.14 13.38
CA GLU A 204 -12.78 6.41 13.95
C GLU A 204 -12.64 7.47 12.85
N GLU A 205 -12.99 8.70 13.17
CA GLU A 205 -12.77 9.82 12.27
C GLU A 205 -11.26 10.04 12.09
N PHE A 206 -10.81 10.15 10.84
CA PHE A 206 -9.43 10.47 10.57
C PHE A 206 -9.17 11.91 11.02
N THR A 207 -8.33 12.07 12.04
CA THR A 207 -7.95 13.39 12.53
C THR A 207 -6.47 13.63 12.27
N LEU A 208 -6.16 14.78 11.67
CA LEU A 208 -4.78 15.26 11.57
C LEU A 208 -4.44 16.04 12.84
N ASP A 209 -3.19 15.97 13.32
CA ASP A 209 -2.75 16.91 14.36
C ASP A 209 -2.50 18.29 13.69
N PRO A 210 -3.33 19.30 13.98
CA PRO A 210 -3.21 20.60 13.32
C PRO A 210 -1.89 21.29 13.64
N ILE A 211 -1.27 21.01 14.80
CA ILE A 211 0.02 21.58 15.19
C ILE A 211 1.12 20.96 14.33
N GLN A 212 1.12 19.63 14.20
CA GLN A 212 2.11 18.91 13.42
C GLN A 212 2.03 19.29 11.93
N GLU A 213 0.83 19.29 11.35
CA GLU A 213 0.62 19.67 9.95
C GLU A 213 0.95 21.14 9.68
N SER A 214 0.69 22.02 10.66
CA SER A 214 1.10 23.43 10.56
C SER A 214 2.62 23.60 10.56
N ILE A 215 3.37 22.80 11.34
CA ILE A 215 4.84 22.84 11.36
C ILE A 215 5.41 22.42 10.01
N TYR A 216 4.90 21.33 9.42
CA TYR A 216 5.35 20.86 8.10
C TYR A 216 5.01 21.87 6.98
N SER A 217 3.80 22.42 7.02
CA SER A 217 3.36 23.45 6.08
C SER A 217 4.20 24.72 6.20
N PHE A 218 4.48 25.16 7.42
CA PHE A 218 5.32 26.33 7.70
C PHE A 218 6.78 26.11 7.26
N ALA A 219 7.36 24.95 7.56
CA ALA A 219 8.71 24.61 7.14
C ALA A 219 8.84 24.65 5.60
N THR A 220 7.86 24.09 4.88
CA THR A 220 7.79 24.13 3.41
C THR A 220 7.70 25.57 2.90
N LEU A 221 6.85 26.40 3.50
CA LEU A 221 6.71 27.82 3.12
C LEU A 221 8.02 28.60 3.33
N VAL A 222 8.66 28.46 4.50
CA VAL A 222 9.94 29.12 4.80
C VAL A 222 11.03 28.64 3.84
N GLY A 223 11.04 27.35 3.49
CA GLY A 223 11.94 26.78 2.49
C GLY A 223 11.77 27.46 1.13
N CYS A 224 10.54 27.52 0.60
CA CYS A 224 10.24 28.18 -0.65
C CYS A 224 10.61 29.68 -0.65
N PHE A 225 10.28 30.41 0.43
CA PHE A 225 10.65 31.82 0.57
C PHE A 225 12.17 32.04 0.63
N THR A 226 12.89 31.15 1.30
CA THR A 226 14.35 31.19 1.38
C THR A 226 14.97 31.01 0.01
N LEU A 227 14.52 30.03 -0.77
CA LEU A 227 15.02 29.79 -2.12
C LEU A 227 14.68 30.95 -3.07
N LEU A 228 13.47 31.50 -3.00
CA LEU A 228 13.01 32.55 -3.92
C LEU A 228 13.50 33.96 -3.58
N LEU A 229 13.75 34.29 -2.30
CA LEU A 229 14.16 35.64 -1.91
C LEU A 229 15.61 35.72 -1.46
N ILE A 230 16.05 34.80 -0.60
CA ILE A 230 17.38 34.91 0.02
C ILE A 230 18.47 34.64 -1.00
N LEU A 231 18.34 33.61 -1.84
CA LEU A 231 19.36 33.31 -2.86
C LEU A 231 19.52 34.43 -3.89
N PRO A 232 18.44 34.98 -4.51
CA PRO A 232 18.59 36.10 -5.44
C PRO A 232 19.11 37.37 -4.75
N MET A 233 18.74 37.60 -3.49
CA MET A 233 19.21 38.75 -2.72
C MET A 233 20.72 38.66 -2.42
N ILE A 234 21.23 37.48 -2.06
CA ILE A 234 22.68 37.24 -1.90
C ILE A 234 23.39 37.51 -3.23
N ALA A 235 22.87 37.01 -4.34
CA ALA A 235 23.44 37.25 -5.67
C ALA A 235 23.45 38.75 -6.02
N TYR A 236 22.34 39.45 -5.78
CA TYR A 236 22.21 40.89 -6.02
C TYR A 236 23.21 41.71 -5.20
N PHE A 237 23.27 41.49 -3.87
CA PHE A 237 24.19 42.24 -3.02
C PHE A 237 25.66 41.91 -3.29
N SER A 238 25.96 40.67 -3.66
CA SER A 238 27.31 40.29 -4.09
C SER A 238 27.72 41.03 -5.35
N ALA A 239 26.80 41.17 -6.32
CA ALA A 239 27.03 41.94 -7.54
C ALA A 239 27.25 43.43 -7.24
N VAL A 240 26.39 44.05 -6.42
CA VAL A 240 26.52 45.47 -6.02
C VAL A 240 27.81 45.73 -5.23
N TYR A 241 28.19 44.83 -4.32
CA TYR A 241 29.43 44.96 -3.56
C TYR A 241 30.67 44.87 -4.47
N LYS A 242 30.65 43.94 -5.44
CA LYS A 242 31.71 43.83 -6.45
C LYS A 242 31.81 45.11 -7.29
N GLU A 243 30.69 45.63 -7.75
CA GLU A 243 30.63 46.87 -8.54
C GLU A 243 31.26 48.06 -7.79
N LYS A 244 30.88 48.27 -6.51
CA LYS A 244 31.47 49.33 -5.68
C LYS A 244 32.97 49.16 -5.47
N LYS A 245 33.44 47.93 -5.25
CA LYS A 245 34.86 47.63 -5.07
C LYS A 245 35.65 47.90 -6.36
N ASP A 246 35.12 47.47 -7.49
CA ASP A 246 35.74 47.69 -8.81
C ASP A 246 35.80 49.20 -9.13
N GLU A 247 34.76 49.96 -8.76
CA GLU A 247 34.73 51.42 -8.90
C GLU A 247 35.77 52.13 -8.01
N GLU A 248 35.91 51.72 -6.75
CA GLU A 248 36.95 52.24 -5.86
C GLU A 248 38.38 51.97 -6.38
N VAL A 249 38.63 50.78 -6.92
CA VAL A 249 39.92 50.42 -7.52
C VAL A 249 40.18 51.30 -8.74
N ARG A 250 39.16 51.54 -9.58
CA ARG A 250 39.27 52.39 -10.75
C ARG A 250 39.59 53.84 -10.39
N LEU A 251 38.99 54.38 -9.31
CA LEU A 251 39.28 55.73 -8.82
C LEU A 251 40.67 55.86 -8.17
N LYS A 252 41.22 54.78 -7.62
CA LYS A 252 42.57 54.74 -7.00
C LYS A 252 43.69 54.41 -7.98
N THR A 253 43.37 53.92 -9.17
CA THR A 253 44.36 53.60 -10.19
C THR A 253 44.70 54.89 -10.96
N PRO A 254 45.96 55.39 -10.91
CA PRO A 254 46.32 56.60 -11.65
C PRO A 254 46.20 56.33 -13.15
N GLU A 255 45.76 57.31 -13.93
CA GLU A 255 45.85 57.23 -15.39
C GLU A 255 47.33 57.02 -15.77
N LEU A 256 47.58 55.94 -16.52
CA LEU A 256 48.89 55.69 -17.11
C LEU A 256 49.19 56.84 -18.08
N GLU A 257 50.12 57.72 -17.70
CA GLU A 257 50.74 58.63 -18.65
C GLU A 257 51.50 57.80 -19.70
N ILE A 258 50.88 57.64 -20.86
CA ILE A 258 51.53 57.09 -22.04
C ILE A 258 52.52 58.17 -22.52
N LYS A 259 53.79 58.03 -22.16
CA LYS A 259 54.87 58.80 -22.80
C LYS A 259 55.05 58.26 -24.23
N GLY A 260 54.69 59.10 -25.20
CA GLY A 260 55.03 58.93 -26.62
C GLY A 260 56.51 59.14 -26.91
#